data_AF-A0A6I5CAT0-F1
#
_entry.id   AF-A0A6I5CAT0-F1
#
_cell.length_a   1.000
_cell.length_b   1.000
_cell.length_c   1.000
_cell.angle_alpha   90.00
_cell.angle_beta   90.00
_cell.angle_gamma   90.00
#
_symmetry.space_group_name_H-M   'P 1'
#
loop_
_entity.id
_entity.type
_entity.pdbx_description
1 polymer ?
#
loop_
_entity_poly.entity_id
_entity_poly.type
_entity_poly.pdbx_seq_one_letter_code
_entity_poly.pdbx_strand_id
1 'polypeptide(L)'
;ARFAREAWHQHGMRGRGRPEPPGTLAVLTPQERLVVVLRLYEGVAEEQAAALLGLPAERVRVIGDRAIATLTRTPARPVPAASGRRAAPS
;
A
#
# COMPACT_ATOMS: atom_id res chain seq x y z
N ALA A 1 -7.21 10.03 12.00
CA ALA A 1 -5.88 9.80 11.39
C ALA A 1 -4.90 9.08 12.33
N ARG A 2 -5.28 7.89 12.81
CA ARG A 2 -4.39 7.04 13.63
C ARG A 2 -3.28 6.40 12.79
N PHE A 3 -3.64 5.96 11.57
CA PHE A 3 -2.71 5.38 10.61
C PHE A 3 -1.60 6.36 10.19
N ALA A 4 -1.95 7.62 9.92
CA ALA A 4 -0.96 8.63 9.56
C ALA A 4 0.06 8.89 10.69
N ARG A 5 -0.33 8.72 11.96
CA ARG A 5 0.57 8.91 13.11
C ARG A 5 1.37 7.66 13.42
N GLU A 6 0.74 6.50 13.47
CA GLU A 6 1.42 5.26 13.87
C GLU A 6 2.16 4.60 12.71
N ALA A 7 1.60 4.56 11.49
CA ALA A 7 2.17 3.82 10.37
C ALA A 7 3.18 4.65 9.56
N TRP A 8 2.99 5.96 9.40
CA TRP A 8 3.93 6.82 8.65
C TRP A 8 5.34 6.80 9.26
N HIS A 9 5.45 6.95 10.58
CA HIS A 9 6.75 6.90 11.26
C HIS A 9 7.43 5.54 11.11
N GLN A 10 6.65 4.45 11.03
CA GLN A 10 7.16 3.10 10.85
C GLN A 10 7.59 2.81 9.40
N HIS A 11 7.00 3.50 8.42
CA HIS A 11 7.34 3.36 6.99
C HIS A 11 8.39 4.37 6.50
N GLY A 12 8.54 5.54 7.15
CA GLY A 12 9.53 6.58 6.80
C GLY A 12 10.96 6.27 7.22
N MET A 13 11.17 5.35 8.16
CA MET A 13 12.48 4.81 8.53
C MET A 13 12.95 3.78 7.50
N ARG A 14 13.37 4.27 6.32
CA ARG A 14 14.20 3.58 5.31
C ARG A 14 14.08 2.04 5.25
N GLY A 15 13.02 1.54 4.62
CA GLY A 15 13.16 0.64 3.46
C GLY A 15 13.70 -0.79 3.59
N ARG A 16 13.96 -1.39 4.76
CA ARG A 16 14.39 -2.81 4.79
C ARG A 16 13.86 -3.56 6.02
N GLY A 17 12.87 -4.43 5.82
CA GLY A 17 12.86 -5.69 6.56
C GLY A 17 11.73 -5.96 7.55
N ARG A 18 10.57 -5.28 7.51
CA ARG A 18 9.38 -5.77 8.23
C ARG A 18 8.36 -6.37 7.25
N PRO A 19 7.79 -7.56 7.53
CA PRO A 19 6.72 -8.13 6.72
C PRO A 19 5.57 -7.12 6.63
N GLU A 20 5.13 -6.86 5.41
CA GLU A 20 3.94 -6.04 5.19
C GLU A 20 2.75 -6.70 5.90
N PRO A 21 1.94 -5.93 6.64
CA PRO A 21 0.78 -6.49 7.30
C PRO A 21 -0.11 -7.18 6.25
N PRO A 22 -0.55 -8.42 6.48
CA PRO A 22 -1.34 -9.16 5.49
C PRO A 22 -2.67 -8.44 5.25
N GLY A 23 -3.14 -8.42 3.99
CA GLY A 23 -4.45 -7.88 3.63
C GLY A 23 -4.48 -7.17 2.28
N THR A 24 -5.65 -6.68 1.88
CA THR A 24 -5.90 -6.06 0.57
C THR A 24 -5.02 -4.83 0.29
N LEU A 25 -4.54 -4.12 1.32
CA LEU A 25 -3.64 -2.96 1.17
C LEU A 25 -2.15 -3.33 1.11
N ALA A 26 -1.80 -4.62 1.19
CA ALA A 26 -0.42 -5.10 1.09
C ALA A 26 0.11 -5.05 -0.36
N VAL A 27 -0.78 -4.95 -1.35
CA VAL A 27 -0.37 -4.77 -2.76
C VAL A 27 0.04 -3.33 -3.08
N LEU A 28 -0.23 -2.39 -2.17
CA LEU A 28 0.03 -0.97 -2.34
C LEU A 28 1.38 -0.59 -1.72
N THR A 29 2.07 0.35 -2.36
CA THR A 29 3.21 1.03 -1.73
C THR A 29 2.77 1.75 -0.45
N PRO A 30 3.68 2.02 0.49
CA PRO A 30 3.35 2.75 1.73
C PRO A 30 2.66 4.11 1.48
N GLN A 31 3.04 4.79 0.39
CA GLN A 31 2.48 6.08 0.02
C GLN A 31 1.06 5.95 -0.55
N GLU A 32 0.82 5.00 -1.47
CA GLU A 32 -0.52 4.69 -1.99
C GLU A 32 -1.48 4.29 -0.85
N ARG A 33 -1.01 3.43 0.06
CA ARG A 33 -1.79 3.01 1.22
C ARG A 33 -2.17 4.18 2.13
N LEU A 34 -1.26 5.11 2.39
CA LEU A 34 -1.55 6.28 3.21
C LEU A 34 -2.59 7.20 2.55
N VAL A 35 -2.48 7.44 1.25
CA VAL A 35 -3.47 8.24 0.50
C VAL A 35 -4.84 7.57 0.55
N VAL A 36 -4.92 6.26 0.32
CA VAL A 36 -6.18 5.49 0.41
C VAL A 36 -6.79 5.57 1.80
N VAL A 37 -6.00 5.37 2.86
CA VAL A 37 -6.52 5.42 4.24
C VAL A 37 -7.07 6.81 4.57
N LEU A 38 -6.35 7.87 4.23
CA LEU A 38 -6.82 9.24 4.49
C LEU A 38 -8.09 9.55 3.69
N ARG A 39 -8.13 9.22 2.39
CA ARG A 39 -9.21 9.64 1.50
C ARG A 39 -10.48 8.78 1.63
N LEU A 40 -10.34 7.45 1.74
CA LEU A 40 -11.47 6.51 1.66
C LEU A 40 -11.94 6.05 3.03
N TYR A 41 -11.02 5.77 3.96
CA TYR A 41 -11.38 5.25 5.29
C TYR A 41 -11.64 6.36 6.30
N GLU A 42 -10.87 7.45 6.22
CA GLU A 42 -10.97 8.57 7.17
C GLU A 42 -11.74 9.76 6.58
N GLY A 43 -12.13 9.71 5.30
CA GLY A 43 -12.95 10.74 4.65
C GLY A 43 -12.29 12.13 4.52
N VAL A 44 -10.97 12.21 4.65
CA VAL A 44 -10.22 13.48 4.62
C VAL A 44 -10.27 14.06 3.21
N ALA A 45 -10.60 15.34 3.06
CA ALA A 45 -10.57 16.05 1.78
C ALA A 45 -9.17 16.02 1.15
N GLU A 46 -9.09 16.09 -0.17
CA GLU A 46 -7.82 15.93 -0.89
C GLU A 46 -6.81 17.03 -0.57
N GLU A 47 -7.26 18.29 -0.60
CA GLU A 47 -6.45 19.45 -0.24
C GLU A 47 -5.92 19.33 1.19
N GLN A 48 -6.75 18.79 2.10
CA GLN A 48 -6.33 18.55 3.47
C GLN A 48 -5.30 17.42 3.57
N ALA A 49 -5.47 16.35 2.81
CA ALA A 49 -4.49 15.27 2.74
C ALA A 49 -3.16 15.77 2.13
N ALA A 50 -3.23 16.59 1.09
CA ALA A 50 -2.07 17.24 0.47
C ALA A 50 -1.28 18.07 1.48
N ALA A 51 -1.97 18.90 2.27
CA ALA A 51 -1.36 19.68 3.35
C ALA A 51 -0.73 18.79 4.44
N LEU A 52 -1.38 17.69 4.83
CA LEU A 52 -0.85 16.75 5.82
C LEU A 52 0.39 15.98 5.33
N LEU A 53 0.46 15.71 4.03
CA LEU A 53 1.54 14.94 3.40
C LEU A 53 2.67 15.82 2.87
N GLY A 54 2.49 17.13 2.81
CA GLY A 54 3.44 18.05 2.17
C GLY A 54 3.58 17.80 0.66
N LEU A 55 2.50 17.36 0.01
CA LEU A 55 2.46 17.04 -1.42
C LEU A 55 1.49 17.98 -2.15
N PRO A 56 1.66 18.21 -3.46
CA PRO A 56 0.63 18.84 -4.28
C PRO A 56 -0.65 18.00 -4.29
N ALA A 57 -1.82 18.65 -4.28
CA ALA A 57 -3.13 17.98 -4.36
C ALA A 57 -3.27 17.09 -5.60
N GLU A 58 -2.77 17.57 -6.74
CA GLU A 58 -2.70 16.78 -7.98
C GLU A 58 -1.90 15.48 -7.82
N ARG A 59 -0.80 15.50 -7.04
CA ARG A 59 -0.07 14.26 -6.74
C ARG A 59 -0.87 13.32 -5.87
N VAL A 60 -1.64 13.85 -4.92
CA VAL A 60 -2.55 13.03 -4.10
C VAL A 60 -3.63 12.39 -4.97
N ARG A 61 -4.20 13.11 -5.94
CA ARG A 61 -5.14 12.56 -6.94
C ARG A 61 -4.55 11.38 -7.69
N VAL A 62 -3.42 11.62 -8.37
CA VAL A 62 -2.76 10.62 -9.22
C VAL A 62 -2.39 9.36 -8.42
N ILE A 63 -1.91 9.53 -7.19
CA ILE A 63 -1.59 8.40 -6.31
C ILE A 63 -2.86 7.66 -5.89
N GLY A 64 -3.93 8.38 -5.56
CA GLY A 64 -5.24 7.81 -5.22
C GLY A 64 -5.80 6.97 -6.37
N ASP A 65 -5.80 7.52 -7.58
CA ASP A 65 -6.31 6.84 -8.78
C ASP A 65 -5.50 5.58 -9.10
N ARG A 66 -4.17 5.67 -9.03
CA ARG A 66 -3.28 4.52 -9.21
C ARG A 66 -3.52 3.44 -8.15
N ALA A 67 -3.72 3.84 -6.91
CA ALA A 67 -4.01 2.91 -5.81
C ALA A 67 -5.35 2.21 -6.04
N ILE A 68 -6.40 2.95 -6.40
CA ILE A 68 -7.73 2.40 -6.73
C ILE A 68 -7.64 1.43 -7.92
N ALA A 69 -6.92 1.80 -8.98
CA ALA A 69 -6.69 0.94 -10.14
C ALA A 69 -5.95 -0.36 -9.74
N THR A 70 -4.99 -0.28 -8.81
CA THR A 70 -4.27 -1.45 -8.30
C THR A 70 -5.16 -2.35 -7.45
N LEU A 71 -6.01 -1.78 -6.60
CA LEU A 71 -6.95 -2.53 -5.76
C LEU A 71 -8.09 -3.17 -6.55
N THR A 72 -8.53 -2.51 -7.63
CA THR A 72 -9.64 -2.98 -8.47
C THR A 72 -9.19 -3.93 -9.57
N ARG A 73 -7.89 -3.94 -9.93
CA ARG A 73 -7.32 -5.03 -10.72
C ARG A 73 -7.45 -6.32 -9.91
N THR A 74 -8.31 -7.23 -10.38
CA THR A 74 -8.33 -8.61 -9.87
C THR A 74 -6.90 -9.14 -9.88
N PRO A 75 -6.31 -9.49 -8.72
CA PRO A 75 -4.99 -10.08 -8.72
C PRO A 75 -5.11 -11.39 -9.50
N ALA A 76 -4.34 -11.53 -10.58
CA ALA A 76 -4.12 -12.85 -11.17
C ALA A 76 -3.65 -13.75 -10.03
N ARG A 77 -4.46 -14.77 -9.73
CA ARG A 77 -4.20 -15.76 -8.68
C ARG A 77 -2.71 -16.10 -8.69
N PRO A 78 -1.97 -15.95 -7.57
CA PRO A 78 -0.60 -16.40 -7.51
C PRO A 78 -0.60 -17.87 -7.90
N VAL A 79 -0.01 -18.19 -9.06
CA VAL A 79 0.25 -19.58 -9.41
C VAL A 79 1.16 -20.08 -8.29
N PRO A 80 0.76 -21.09 -7.51
CA PRO A 80 1.64 -21.63 -6.48
C PRO A 80 2.93 -22.02 -7.18
N ALA A 81 4.05 -21.40 -6.80
CA ALA A 81 5.35 -21.81 -7.24
C ALA A 81 5.43 -23.31 -6.97
N ALA A 82 5.56 -24.11 -8.03
CA ALA A 82 5.69 -25.54 -7.91
C ALA A 82 6.89 -25.81 -7.02
N SER A 83 6.63 -26.14 -5.75
CA SER A 83 7.63 -26.66 -4.82
C SER A 83 7.88 -28.11 -5.21
N GLY A 84 8.43 -28.30 -6.41
CA GLY A 84 8.96 -29.56 -6.89
C GLY A 84 10.30 -29.85 -6.24
N ARG A 85 10.32 -30.02 -4.92
CA ARG A 85 11.40 -30.78 -4.28
C ARG A 85 11.18 -32.23 -4.67
N ARG A 86 11.76 -32.64 -5.80
CA ARG A 86 11.93 -34.07 -6.09
C ARG A 86 13.12 -34.56 -5.29
N ALA A 87 12.84 -35.33 -4.24
CA ALA A 87 13.80 -36.15 -3.57
C ALA A 87 14.09 -37.43 -4.40
N ALA A 88 15.39 -37.73 -4.55
CA ALA A 88 16.05 -39.07 -4.67
C ALA A 88 15.66 -39.97 -5.89
N PRO A 89 16.42 -41.02 -6.28
CA PRO A 89 17.42 -41.78 -5.50
C PRO A 89 18.72 -42.24 -6.23
N SER A 90 19.57 -42.90 -5.42
CA SER A 90 20.67 -43.83 -5.74
C SER A 90 22.02 -43.27 -6.18
#